data_AF-A0A3C0HD66-F1
#
_entry.id   AF-A0A3C0HD66-F1
#
_cell.length_a   1.000
_cell.length_b   1.000
_cell.length_c   1.000
_cell.angle_alpha   90.00
_cell.angle_beta   90.00
_cell.angle_gamma   90.00
#
_symmetry.space_group_name_H-M   'P 1'
#
loop_
_entity.id
_entity.type
_entity.pdbx_description
1 polymer ?
#
loop_
_entity_poly.entity_id
_entity_poly.type
_entity_poly.pdbx_seq_one_letter_code
_entity_poly.pdbx_strand_id
1 'polypeptide(L)'
;MSITSPKGTFGIASLFILCLIGSLYYAYDKSAAYDELQESYQNTQVAVDSPASIIINTITEEETRTAKGLIQGSFDDLWGGMDSTKILDYYTKDFYILEHGEIWNNDRVKLFIKTSLDRESLPKRVNRMEYHTIEKYGDAINIAYDNYGDFYQGDSLVWEGHWLESALIIPTETGWRIRTMHSTRISVEQTK
;
A
#
# COMPACT_ATOMS: atom_id res chain seq x y z
N MET A 1 46.46 39.31 -67.29
CA MET A 1 45.44 39.69 -66.31
C MET A 1 45.64 38.79 -65.09
N SER A 2 46.32 39.26 -64.05
CA SER A 2 46.44 38.55 -62.78
C SER A 2 45.75 39.38 -61.71
N ILE A 3 44.76 38.80 -61.05
CA ILE A 3 44.02 39.45 -59.98
C ILE A 3 44.80 39.18 -58.68
N THR A 4 45.35 40.24 -58.09
CA THR A 4 45.80 40.26 -56.70
C THR A 4 44.77 40.98 -55.85
N SER A 5 44.43 40.39 -54.70
CA SER A 5 43.43 40.87 -53.74
C SER A 5 43.85 42.16 -53.02
N PRO A 6 42.87 42.84 -52.39
CA PRO A 6 43.11 43.52 -51.13
C PRO A 6 42.36 42.85 -49.97
N LYS A 7 43.05 42.86 -48.84
CA LYS A 7 42.67 42.35 -47.52
C LYS A 7 41.48 43.14 -46.98
N GLY A 8 40.46 42.44 -46.45
CA GLY A 8 39.32 43.02 -45.75
C GLY A 8 39.05 42.24 -44.47
N THR A 9 39.17 42.93 -43.34
CA THR A 9 39.02 42.46 -41.96
C THR A 9 37.61 41.92 -41.73
N PHE A 10 37.45 40.62 -41.46
CA PHE A 10 36.16 40.03 -41.11
C PHE A 10 35.78 40.40 -39.68
N GLY A 11 34.63 41.09 -39.56
CA GLY A 11 34.09 41.61 -38.32
C GLY A 11 33.55 40.53 -37.37
N ILE A 12 33.80 40.74 -36.08
CA ILE A 12 33.34 39.91 -34.95
C ILE A 12 31.87 40.22 -34.59
N ALA A 13 31.05 40.64 -35.56
CA ALA A 13 29.68 41.09 -35.31
C ALA A 13 28.59 40.13 -35.81
N SER A 14 28.94 38.99 -36.42
CA SER A 14 27.96 38.12 -37.11
C SER A 14 27.86 36.68 -36.58
N LEU A 15 28.31 36.44 -35.33
CA LEU A 15 28.11 35.13 -34.68
C LEU A 15 27.32 35.19 -33.36
N PHE A 16 26.78 36.35 -32.99
CA PHE A 16 25.94 36.49 -31.80
C PHE A 16 24.42 36.48 -32.10
N ILE A 17 24.01 36.71 -33.34
CA ILE A 17 22.57 36.85 -33.67
C ILE A 17 21.91 35.50 -33.99
N LEU A 18 22.64 34.48 -34.45
CA LEU A 18 22.06 33.16 -34.76
C LEU A 18 21.91 32.23 -33.55
N CYS A 19 22.64 32.46 -32.44
CA CYS A 19 22.39 31.74 -31.18
C CYS A 19 21.19 32.28 -30.41
N LEU A 20 20.80 33.54 -30.59
CA LEU A 20 19.66 34.12 -29.86
C LEU A 20 18.29 33.68 -30.41
N ILE A 21 18.17 33.43 -31.71
CA ILE A 21 16.88 33.05 -32.33
C ILE A 21 16.54 31.58 -32.07
N GLY A 22 17.54 30.68 -32.05
CA GLY A 22 17.35 29.28 -31.68
C GLY A 22 16.98 29.07 -30.21
N SER A 23 17.52 29.90 -29.31
CA SER A 23 17.18 29.87 -27.88
C SER A 23 15.80 30.46 -27.58
N LEU A 24 15.31 31.39 -28.40
CA LEU A 24 13.95 31.94 -28.28
C LEU A 24 12.88 30.96 -28.77
N TYR A 25 13.12 30.23 -29.87
CA TYR A 25 12.18 29.20 -30.35
C TYR A 25 12.12 27.96 -29.44
N TYR A 26 13.25 27.54 -28.84
CA TYR A 26 13.27 26.39 -27.93
C TYR A 26 12.70 26.71 -26.53
N ALA A 27 12.69 27.99 -26.12
CA ALA A 27 12.09 28.43 -24.87
C ALA A 27 10.57 28.66 -24.99
N TYR A 28 10.07 29.07 -26.17
CA TYR A 28 8.65 29.38 -26.39
C TYR A 28 7.76 28.13 -26.46
N ASP A 29 8.24 27.04 -27.06
CA ASP A 29 7.49 25.78 -27.17
C ASP A 29 7.38 25.03 -25.81
N LYS A 30 8.39 25.21 -24.95
CA LYS A 30 8.33 24.69 -23.57
C LYS A 30 7.48 25.54 -22.64
N SER A 31 7.38 26.87 -22.84
CA SER A 31 6.57 27.69 -21.94
C SER A 31 5.08 27.42 -22.13
N ALA A 32 4.58 27.27 -23.36
CA ALA A 32 3.17 26.97 -23.60
C ALA A 32 2.77 25.59 -23.03
N ALA A 33 3.58 24.55 -23.29
CA ALA A 33 3.34 23.23 -22.72
C ALA A 33 3.53 23.19 -21.19
N TYR A 34 4.44 23.98 -20.65
CA TYR A 34 4.62 24.14 -19.20
C TYR A 34 3.45 24.88 -18.57
N ASP A 35 2.94 25.93 -19.21
CA ASP A 35 1.81 26.71 -18.73
C ASP A 35 0.51 25.91 -18.82
N GLU A 36 0.31 25.10 -19.87
CA GLU A 36 -0.80 24.13 -19.96
C GLU A 36 -0.69 23.04 -18.90
N LEU A 37 0.52 22.54 -18.63
CA LEU A 37 0.76 21.62 -17.52
C LEU A 37 0.50 22.30 -16.18
N GLN A 38 0.95 23.53 -15.96
CA GLN A 38 0.68 24.27 -14.72
C GLN A 38 -0.81 24.55 -14.57
N GLU A 39 -1.52 24.94 -15.62
CA GLU A 39 -2.97 25.14 -15.58
C GLU A 39 -3.72 23.82 -15.35
N SER A 40 -3.26 22.71 -15.93
CA SER A 40 -3.76 21.37 -15.63
C SER A 40 -3.48 20.96 -14.18
N TYR A 41 -2.27 21.21 -13.66
CA TYR A 41 -1.88 20.97 -12.26
C TYR A 41 -2.68 21.85 -11.29
N GLN A 42 -2.91 23.12 -11.63
CA GLN A 42 -3.70 24.06 -10.83
C GLN A 42 -5.19 23.72 -10.88
N ASN A 43 -5.75 23.34 -12.04
CA ASN A 43 -7.13 22.84 -12.12
C ASN A 43 -7.30 21.50 -11.38
N THR A 44 -6.27 20.65 -11.36
CA THR A 44 -6.26 19.41 -10.56
C THR A 44 -6.16 19.73 -9.07
N GLN A 45 -5.35 20.72 -8.67
CA GLN A 45 -5.30 21.22 -7.28
C GLN A 45 -6.63 21.83 -6.84
N VAL A 46 -7.28 22.66 -7.65
CA VAL A 46 -8.59 23.25 -7.34
C VAL A 46 -9.70 22.17 -7.26
N ALA A 47 -9.58 21.08 -8.03
CA ALA A 47 -10.47 19.92 -7.90
C ALA A 47 -10.18 19.06 -6.63
N VAL A 48 -8.95 19.11 -6.11
CA VAL A 48 -8.53 18.46 -4.84
C VAL A 48 -8.83 19.35 -3.62
N ASP A 49 -8.89 20.67 -3.81
CA ASP A 49 -9.23 21.69 -2.81
C ASP A 49 -10.73 21.87 -2.62
N SER A 50 -11.56 21.24 -3.46
CA SER A 50 -12.91 20.87 -3.06
C SER A 50 -12.77 19.61 -2.21
N PRO A 51 -12.86 19.69 -0.88
CA PRO A 51 -12.72 18.49 -0.09
C PRO A 51 -13.91 17.60 -0.43
N ALA A 52 -13.66 16.50 -1.14
CA ALA A 52 -14.24 15.25 -0.72
C ALA A 52 -13.69 15.03 0.70
N SER A 53 -14.30 15.72 1.67
CA SER A 53 -13.86 15.71 3.05
C SER A 53 -13.88 14.25 3.46
N ILE A 54 -12.72 13.67 3.71
CA ILE A 54 -12.64 12.39 4.37
C ILE A 54 -13.33 12.61 5.71
N ILE A 55 -14.56 12.11 5.83
CA ILE A 55 -15.30 12.23 7.08
C ILE A 55 -14.64 11.23 8.02
N ILE A 56 -13.80 11.76 8.91
CA ILE A 56 -13.29 11.02 10.06
C ILE A 56 -14.47 10.87 11.00
N ASN A 57 -15.05 9.69 11.01
CA ASN A 57 -16.17 9.39 11.89
C ASN A 57 -15.60 8.93 13.23
N THR A 58 -16.23 9.35 14.32
CA THR A 58 -15.96 8.73 15.63
C THR A 58 -16.32 7.26 15.54
N ILE A 59 -15.33 6.38 15.72
CA ILE A 59 -15.56 4.95 15.82
C ILE A 59 -16.27 4.62 17.14
N THR A 60 -17.26 3.76 17.09
CA THR A 60 -17.97 3.30 18.29
C THR A 60 -17.22 2.16 18.99
N GLU A 61 -17.55 1.91 20.27
CA GLU A 61 -17.01 0.75 21.00
C GLU A 61 -17.42 -0.59 20.37
N GLU A 62 -18.61 -0.65 19.77
CA GLU A 62 -19.10 -1.84 19.08
C GLU A 62 -18.33 -2.13 17.80
N GLU A 63 -18.10 -1.09 16.99
CA GLU A 63 -17.26 -1.18 15.80
C GLU A 63 -15.82 -1.55 16.16
N THR A 64 -15.29 -0.96 17.23
CA THR A 64 -13.96 -1.28 17.75
C THR A 64 -13.87 -2.77 18.12
N ARG A 65 -14.86 -3.29 18.84
CA ARG A 65 -14.90 -4.71 19.23
C ARG A 65 -15.06 -5.63 18.02
N THR A 66 -15.88 -5.23 17.06
CA THR A 66 -16.10 -5.95 15.81
C THR A 66 -14.82 -6.03 15.00
N ALA A 67 -14.11 -4.91 14.83
CA ALA A 67 -12.85 -4.86 14.10
C ALA A 67 -11.78 -5.75 14.75
N LYS A 68 -11.59 -5.64 16.07
CA LYS A 68 -10.67 -6.52 16.82
C LYS A 68 -11.06 -8.00 16.71
N GLY A 69 -12.35 -8.30 16.79
CA GLY A 69 -12.88 -9.66 16.64
C GLY A 69 -12.64 -10.26 15.25
N LEU A 70 -12.79 -9.47 14.20
CA LEU A 70 -12.48 -9.89 12.83
C LEU A 70 -11.00 -10.21 12.66
N ILE A 71 -10.11 -9.35 13.17
CA ILE A 71 -8.66 -9.58 13.11
C ILE A 71 -8.31 -10.85 13.87
N GLN A 72 -8.58 -10.89 15.19
CA GLN A 72 -8.24 -12.02 16.04
C GLN A 72 -8.85 -13.33 15.53
N GLY A 73 -10.14 -13.32 15.20
CA GLY A 73 -10.84 -14.50 14.71
C GLY A 73 -10.27 -15.02 13.39
N SER A 74 -9.90 -14.14 12.46
CA SER A 74 -9.28 -14.59 11.20
C SER A 74 -7.95 -15.30 11.43
N PHE A 75 -7.13 -14.80 12.36
CA PHE A 75 -5.86 -15.42 12.73
C PHE A 75 -6.03 -16.71 13.52
N ASP A 76 -7.01 -16.78 14.40
CA ASP A 76 -7.26 -17.96 15.22
C ASP A 76 -7.91 -19.09 14.42
N ASP A 77 -8.91 -18.79 13.60
CA ASP A 77 -9.63 -19.81 12.85
C ASP A 77 -8.91 -20.22 11.55
N LEU A 78 -8.48 -19.25 10.74
CA LEU A 78 -7.92 -19.54 9.43
C LEU A 78 -6.45 -19.94 9.52
N TRP A 79 -5.66 -19.18 10.29
CA TRP A 79 -4.20 -19.34 10.35
C TRP A 79 -3.73 -20.20 11.52
N GLY A 80 -4.47 -20.25 12.63
CA GLY A 80 -4.21 -21.11 13.78
C GLY A 80 -4.96 -22.44 13.71
N GLY A 81 -6.25 -22.37 13.42
CA GLY A 81 -7.17 -23.50 13.31
C GLY A 81 -7.13 -24.21 11.97
N MET A 82 -6.51 -23.59 10.95
CA MET A 82 -6.38 -24.15 9.60
C MET A 82 -7.73 -24.49 8.97
N ASP A 83 -8.76 -23.67 9.21
CA ASP A 83 -10.11 -23.89 8.71
C ASP A 83 -10.43 -22.95 7.54
N SER A 84 -10.18 -23.44 6.32
CA SER A 84 -10.48 -22.66 5.11
C SER A 84 -11.98 -22.47 4.85
N THR A 85 -12.87 -23.19 5.53
CA THR A 85 -14.32 -23.06 5.34
C THR A 85 -14.85 -21.74 5.91
N LYS A 86 -14.14 -21.17 6.88
CA LYS A 86 -14.48 -19.92 7.57
C LYS A 86 -13.98 -18.65 6.87
N ILE A 87 -13.33 -18.77 5.71
CA ILE A 87 -12.72 -17.61 5.03
C ILE A 87 -13.73 -16.48 4.83
N LEU A 88 -14.96 -16.79 4.42
CA LEU A 88 -15.99 -15.77 4.16
C LEU A 88 -16.69 -15.26 5.43
N ASP A 89 -16.37 -15.81 6.60
CA ASP A 89 -16.81 -15.26 7.89
C ASP A 89 -15.98 -14.03 8.25
N TYR A 90 -14.74 -13.96 7.76
CA TYR A 90 -13.79 -12.89 8.06
C TYR A 90 -13.50 -11.99 6.87
N TYR A 91 -13.35 -12.57 5.68
CA TYR A 91 -12.84 -11.90 4.49
C TYR A 91 -13.94 -11.63 3.47
N THR A 92 -13.79 -10.51 2.77
CA THR A 92 -14.55 -10.26 1.53
C THR A 92 -14.20 -11.30 0.46
N LYS A 93 -15.08 -11.48 -0.54
CA LYS A 93 -14.84 -12.44 -1.64
C LYS A 93 -13.56 -12.11 -2.42
N ASP A 94 -13.24 -10.83 -2.56
CA ASP A 94 -12.10 -10.25 -3.28
C ASP A 94 -10.96 -9.81 -2.36
N PHE A 95 -10.90 -10.38 -1.15
CA PHE A 95 -9.84 -10.14 -0.18
C PHE A 95 -8.44 -10.49 -0.70
N TYR A 96 -7.47 -9.69 -0.28
CA TYR A 96 -6.05 -9.98 -0.44
C TYR A 96 -5.19 -9.42 0.71
N ILE A 97 -4.02 -10.01 0.92
CA ILE A 97 -2.93 -9.49 1.75
C ILE A 97 -1.75 -9.14 0.84
N LEU A 98 -1.11 -8.00 1.09
CA LEU A 98 0.20 -7.68 0.56
C LEU A 98 1.24 -8.01 1.62
N GLU A 99 2.11 -8.97 1.35
CA GLU A 99 3.09 -9.45 2.30
C GLU A 99 4.37 -9.88 1.59
N HIS A 100 5.53 -9.32 1.96
CA HIS A 100 6.85 -9.67 1.41
C HIS A 100 6.95 -9.64 -0.13
N GLY A 101 6.27 -8.67 -0.76
CA GLY A 101 6.21 -8.57 -2.23
C GLY A 101 5.30 -9.60 -2.89
N GLU A 102 4.54 -10.35 -2.10
CA GLU A 102 3.57 -11.32 -2.55
C GLU A 102 2.13 -10.86 -2.31
N ILE A 103 1.23 -11.39 -3.13
CA ILE A 103 -0.22 -11.21 -2.97
C ILE A 103 -0.82 -12.53 -2.46
N TRP A 104 -1.54 -12.45 -1.34
CA TRP A 104 -2.28 -13.56 -0.74
C TRP A 104 -3.78 -13.33 -0.85
N ASN A 105 -4.40 -13.88 -1.89
CA ASN A 105 -5.86 -13.88 -2.03
C ASN A 105 -6.48 -15.12 -1.37
N ASN A 106 -7.81 -15.16 -1.31
CA ASN A 106 -8.56 -16.27 -0.73
C ASN A 106 -8.17 -17.65 -1.29
N ASP A 107 -7.87 -17.77 -2.58
CA ASP A 107 -7.49 -19.05 -3.19
C ASP A 107 -6.10 -19.51 -2.75
N ARG A 108 -5.14 -18.58 -2.63
CA ARG A 108 -3.81 -18.86 -2.09
C ARG A 108 -3.87 -19.26 -0.62
N VAL A 109 -4.72 -18.60 0.18
CA VAL A 109 -4.97 -18.97 1.58
C VAL A 109 -5.56 -20.38 1.68
N LYS A 110 -6.58 -20.71 0.88
CA LYS A 110 -7.16 -22.08 0.83
C LYS A 110 -6.12 -23.13 0.48
N LEU A 111 -5.30 -22.86 -0.54
CA LEU A 111 -4.26 -23.78 -0.98
C LEU A 111 -3.20 -23.98 0.11
N PHE A 112 -2.77 -22.91 0.77
CA PHE A 112 -1.83 -22.97 1.89
C PHE A 112 -2.38 -23.82 3.04
N ILE A 113 -3.63 -23.59 3.45
CA ILE A 113 -4.28 -24.38 4.50
C ILE A 113 -4.34 -25.86 4.12
N LYS A 114 -4.84 -26.17 2.92
CA LYS A 114 -4.93 -27.55 2.40
C LYS A 114 -3.57 -28.25 2.44
N THR A 115 -2.54 -27.63 1.87
CA THR A 115 -1.20 -28.22 1.81
C THR A 115 -0.49 -28.28 3.16
N SER A 116 -0.89 -27.44 4.13
CA SER A 116 -0.36 -27.49 5.50
C SER A 116 -0.95 -28.66 6.30
N LEU A 117 -2.22 -29.00 6.06
CA LEU A 117 -2.88 -30.15 6.68
C LEU A 117 -2.35 -31.49 6.19
N ASP A 118 -1.73 -31.54 5.01
CA ASP A 118 -1.09 -32.74 4.46
C ASP A 118 0.28 -33.05 5.11
N ARG A 119 0.78 -32.18 6.00
CA ARG A 119 2.09 -32.36 6.67
C ARG A 119 1.97 -33.33 7.85
N GLU A 120 3.01 -34.15 8.05
CA GLU A 120 3.07 -35.09 9.19
C GLU A 120 3.04 -34.38 10.56
N SER A 121 3.57 -33.16 10.61
CA SER A 121 3.66 -32.36 11.82
C SER A 121 3.35 -30.90 11.48
N LEU A 122 2.34 -30.35 12.16
CA LEU A 122 1.93 -28.97 12.05
C LEU A 122 1.96 -28.33 13.44
N PRO A 123 2.85 -27.36 13.68
CA PRO A 123 2.86 -26.63 14.94
C PRO A 123 1.54 -25.88 15.14
N LYS A 124 1.04 -25.89 16.37
CA LYS A 124 -0.11 -25.08 16.76
C LYS A 124 0.32 -23.62 16.84
N ARG A 125 -0.33 -22.75 16.07
CA ARG A 125 -0.13 -21.30 16.14
C ARG A 125 -1.12 -20.67 17.13
N VAL A 126 -0.63 -19.79 17.99
CA VAL A 126 -1.43 -18.94 18.89
C VAL A 126 -1.10 -17.49 18.59
N ASN A 127 -2.11 -16.64 18.42
CA ASN A 127 -1.90 -15.24 18.04
C ASN A 127 -2.24 -14.28 19.17
N ARG A 128 -1.40 -13.27 19.34
CA ARG A 128 -1.65 -12.11 20.21
C ARG A 128 -1.53 -10.83 19.39
N MET A 129 -2.53 -9.96 19.52
CA MET A 129 -2.55 -8.67 18.83
C MET A 129 -2.31 -7.52 19.81
N GLU A 130 -1.47 -6.56 19.41
CA GLU A 130 -1.31 -5.27 20.09
C GLU A 130 -1.73 -4.15 19.14
N TYR A 131 -2.88 -3.53 19.44
CA TYR A 131 -3.50 -2.55 18.55
C TYR A 131 -2.91 -1.14 18.75
N HIS A 132 -2.47 -0.51 17.65
CA HIS A 132 -1.94 0.86 17.66
C HIS A 132 -3.01 1.90 17.35
N THR A 133 -3.76 1.70 16.26
CA THR A 133 -4.79 2.63 15.80
C THR A 133 -6.00 1.86 15.31
N ILE A 134 -7.18 2.44 15.56
CA ILE A 134 -8.46 1.98 15.02
C ILE A 134 -9.26 3.22 14.68
N GLU A 135 -9.46 3.46 13.40
CA GLU A 135 -10.01 4.71 12.89
C GLU A 135 -11.10 4.42 11.87
N LYS A 136 -12.17 5.21 11.90
CA LYS A 136 -13.28 5.07 10.95
C LYS A 136 -13.25 6.21 9.92
N TYR A 137 -13.25 5.81 8.66
CA TYR A 137 -13.18 6.67 7.48
C TYR A 137 -14.44 6.45 6.65
N GLY A 138 -15.43 7.35 6.76
CA GLY A 138 -16.77 7.10 6.23
C GLY A 138 -17.35 5.84 6.86
N ASP A 139 -17.66 4.82 6.04
CA ASP A 139 -18.14 3.51 6.50
C ASP A 139 -17.04 2.46 6.62
N ALA A 140 -15.78 2.77 6.32
CA ALA A 140 -14.68 1.82 6.45
C ALA A 140 -13.94 2.00 7.78
N ILE A 141 -13.35 0.93 8.30
CA ILE A 141 -12.48 0.96 9.47
C ILE A 141 -11.07 0.58 9.03
N ASN A 142 -10.09 1.42 9.35
CA ASN A 142 -8.68 1.09 9.27
C ASN A 142 -8.19 0.69 10.67
N ILE A 143 -7.45 -0.41 10.75
CA ILE A 143 -6.85 -0.89 12.00
C ILE A 143 -5.38 -1.22 11.76
N ALA A 144 -4.49 -0.71 12.61
CA ALA A 144 -3.07 -1.04 12.61
C ALA A 144 -2.67 -1.68 13.93
N TYR A 145 -1.84 -2.74 13.87
CA TYR A 145 -1.51 -3.57 15.02
C TYR A 145 -0.23 -4.36 14.80
N ASP A 146 0.43 -4.72 15.90
CA ASP A 146 1.42 -5.80 15.92
C ASP A 146 0.70 -7.14 16.09
N ASN A 147 1.12 -8.14 15.31
CA ASN A 147 0.68 -9.52 15.39
C ASN A 147 1.85 -10.40 15.82
N TYR A 148 1.70 -11.07 16.96
CA TYR A 148 2.66 -12.04 17.47
C TYR A 148 2.09 -13.44 17.29
N GLY A 149 2.85 -14.32 16.64
CA GLY A 149 2.48 -15.72 16.44
C GLY A 149 3.43 -16.64 17.18
N ASP A 150 2.94 -17.35 18.19
CA ASP A 150 3.68 -18.37 18.93
C ASP A 150 3.35 -19.74 18.36
N PHE A 151 4.37 -20.53 17.99
CA PHE A 151 4.21 -21.82 17.34
C PHE A 151 4.70 -22.94 18.25
N TYR A 152 3.80 -23.85 18.60
CA TYR A 152 4.05 -24.93 19.56
C TYR A 152 4.01 -26.31 18.89
N GLN A 153 4.99 -27.15 19.24
CA GLN A 153 4.98 -28.59 18.97
C GLN A 153 4.77 -29.33 20.29
N GLY A 154 3.54 -29.84 20.52
CA GLY A 154 3.13 -30.27 21.85
C GLY A 154 3.19 -29.08 22.82
N ASP A 155 3.90 -29.25 23.93
CA ASP A 155 4.08 -28.19 24.94
C ASP A 155 5.33 -27.32 24.72
N SER A 156 6.11 -27.59 23.65
CA SER A 156 7.35 -26.86 23.36
C SER A 156 7.10 -25.73 22.37
N LEU A 157 7.46 -24.50 22.74
CA LEU A 157 7.55 -23.37 21.81
C LEU A 157 8.73 -23.62 20.85
N VAL A 158 8.45 -23.72 19.56
CA VAL A 158 9.45 -24.03 18.52
C VAL A 158 9.78 -22.84 17.64
N TRP A 159 8.90 -21.84 17.57
CA TRP A 159 9.13 -20.63 16.80
C TRP A 159 8.23 -19.48 17.26
N GLU A 160 8.74 -18.25 17.14
CA GLU A 160 8.00 -16.99 17.38
C GLU A 160 8.09 -16.12 16.12
N GLY A 161 6.94 -15.63 15.69
CA GLY A 161 6.80 -14.68 14.60
C GLY A 161 6.25 -13.35 15.08
N HIS A 162 6.67 -12.27 14.42
CA HIS A 162 6.19 -10.92 14.68
C HIS A 162 5.99 -10.21 13.34
N TRP A 163 4.80 -9.62 13.17
CA TRP A 163 4.43 -8.83 12.02
C TRP A 163 3.84 -7.50 12.45
N LEU A 164 4.19 -6.43 11.73
CA LEU A 164 3.52 -5.14 11.80
C LEU A 164 2.49 -5.10 10.68
N GLU A 165 1.22 -4.94 11.04
CA GLU A 165 0.10 -5.14 10.12
C GLU A 165 -0.88 -3.98 10.12
N SER A 166 -1.57 -3.82 8.99
CA SER A 166 -2.78 -3.01 8.92
C SER A 166 -3.85 -3.70 8.08
N ALA A 167 -5.11 -3.41 8.38
CA ALA A 167 -6.26 -3.95 7.67
C ALA A 167 -7.30 -2.88 7.38
N LEU A 168 -7.95 -3.01 6.22
CA LEU A 168 -9.15 -2.26 5.87
C LEU A 168 -10.36 -3.17 6.03
N ILE A 169 -11.32 -2.74 6.84
CA ILE A 169 -12.55 -3.45 7.16
C ILE A 169 -13.72 -2.64 6.61
N ILE A 170 -14.63 -3.30 5.90
CA ILE A 170 -15.78 -2.67 5.26
C ILE A 170 -17.08 -3.39 5.63
N PRO A 171 -18.22 -2.70 5.67
CA PRO A 171 -19.51 -3.34 5.81
C PRO A 171 -19.84 -4.12 4.53
N THR A 172 -20.51 -5.25 4.70
CA THR A 172 -21.10 -6.03 3.62
C THR A 172 -22.56 -6.35 3.95
N GLU A 173 -23.31 -6.94 3.02
CA GLU A 173 -24.69 -7.39 3.25
C GLU A 173 -24.83 -8.35 4.45
N THR A 174 -23.77 -9.06 4.80
CA THR A 174 -23.73 -10.05 5.90
C THR A 174 -22.87 -9.61 7.09
N GLY A 175 -22.66 -8.29 7.22
CA GLY A 175 -21.87 -7.68 8.28
C GLY A 175 -20.45 -7.29 7.84
N TRP A 176 -19.66 -6.82 8.79
CA TRP A 176 -18.30 -6.33 8.53
C TRP A 176 -17.37 -7.46 8.08
N ARG A 177 -16.49 -7.16 7.13
CA ARG A 177 -15.47 -8.08 6.62
C ARG A 177 -14.17 -7.33 6.34
N ILE A 178 -13.05 -8.05 6.42
CA ILE A 178 -11.74 -7.54 6.04
C ILE A 178 -11.66 -7.55 4.51
N ARG A 179 -11.34 -6.39 3.94
CA ARG A 179 -11.19 -6.17 2.49
C ARG A 179 -9.77 -6.35 2.02
N THR A 180 -8.80 -5.83 2.76
CA THR A 180 -7.38 -5.95 2.44
C THR A 180 -6.56 -5.90 3.71
N MET A 181 -5.37 -6.50 3.66
CA MET A 181 -4.35 -6.35 4.68
C MET A 181 -3.00 -6.01 4.06
N HIS A 182 -2.16 -5.35 4.83
CA HIS A 182 -0.74 -5.23 4.57
C HIS A 182 0.00 -5.82 5.76
N SER A 183 0.94 -6.71 5.51
CA SER A 183 1.76 -7.33 6.55
C SER A 183 3.25 -7.20 6.24
N THR A 184 4.02 -6.80 7.25
CA THR A 184 5.48 -6.75 7.19
C THR A 184 6.04 -7.56 8.35
N ARG A 185 6.84 -8.60 8.07
CA ARG A 185 7.51 -9.34 9.15
C ARG A 185 8.60 -8.46 9.76
N ILE A 186 8.60 -8.38 11.08
CA ILE A 186 9.66 -7.74 11.83
C ILE A 186 10.72 -8.79 12.15
N SER A 187 11.98 -8.48 11.84
CA SER A 187 13.10 -9.33 12.21
C SER A 187 13.37 -9.22 13.71
N VAL A 188 13.60 -10.37 14.36
CA VAL A 188 13.86 -10.49 15.80
C VAL A 188 15.09 -9.68 16.28
N GLU A 189 15.95 -9.22 15.37
CA GLU A 189 17.17 -8.46 15.73
C GLU A 189 16.90 -7.00 16.14
N GLN A 190 15.72 -6.43 15.84
CA GLN A 190 15.41 -5.01 16.05
C GLN A 190 14.77 -4.66 17.42
N THR A 191 14.61 -5.62 18.32
CA THR A 191 13.99 -5.43 19.65
C THR A 191 14.98 -5.53 20.83
N LYS A 192 16.26 -5.17 20.62
CA LYS A 192 17.23 -4.95 21.70
C LYS A 192 17.46 -3.48 22.00
#